data_AF-A0A420NE20-F1
#
_entry.id   AF-A0A420NE20-F1
#
_cell.length_a   1.000
_cell.length_b   1.000
_cell.length_c   1.000
_cell.angle_alpha   90.00
_cell.angle_beta   90.00
_cell.angle_gamma   90.00
#
_symmetry.space_group_name_H-M   'P 1'
#
loop_
_entity.id
_entity.type
_entity.pdbx_description
1 polymer ?
#
loop_
_entity_poly.entity_id
_entity_poly.type
_entity_poly.pdbx_seq_one_letter_code
_entity_poly.pdbx_strand_id
1 'polypeptide(L)'
;MIDDIIASIEDLEKVFPSTPQLTSQLVQMEIDEINDEQELELIHDVTEGVDPLLSDASKNKSLEIAGKNSAGRITGPGMVNIGNSFLTESFPNSQGVRVDTVNHVDEINTAEPSRVHIGNTWGGKGFWD
;
A
#
# COMPACT_ATOMS: atom_id res chain seq x y z
N MET A 1 -24.87 -3.81 21.96
CA MET A 1 -25.32 -3.70 20.56
C MET A 1 -24.25 -4.18 19.60
N ILE A 2 -23.06 -3.58 19.57
CA ILE A 2 -21.95 -4.07 18.71
C ILE A 2 -21.56 -5.50 19.14
N ASP A 3 -21.35 -5.73 20.43
CA ASP A 3 -21.03 -7.06 20.97
C ASP A 3 -22.09 -8.12 20.63
N ASP A 4 -23.37 -7.73 20.61
CA ASP A 4 -24.48 -8.63 20.27
C ASP A 4 -24.47 -9.01 18.78
N ILE A 5 -24.06 -8.07 17.91
CA ILE A 5 -23.90 -8.30 16.48
C ILE A 5 -22.71 -9.23 16.24
N ILE A 6 -21.57 -8.98 16.90
CA ILE A 6 -20.38 -9.84 16.80
C ILE A 6 -20.73 -11.27 17.21
N ALA A 7 -21.36 -11.46 18.37
CA ALA A 7 -21.77 -12.78 18.84
C ALA A 7 -22.74 -13.47 17.86
N SER A 8 -23.65 -12.71 17.23
CA SER A 8 -24.58 -13.23 16.23
C SER A 8 -23.86 -13.68 14.95
N ILE A 9 -22.83 -12.96 14.52
CA ILE A 9 -22.00 -13.31 13.36
C ILE A 9 -21.19 -14.57 13.67
N GLU A 10 -20.55 -14.63 14.86
CA GLU A 10 -19.81 -15.82 15.30
C GLU A 10 -20.70 -17.07 15.35
N ASP A 11 -21.94 -16.93 15.82
CA ASP A 11 -22.91 -18.03 15.82
C ASP A 11 -23.34 -18.43 14.41
N LEU A 12 -23.47 -17.47 13.48
CA LEU A 12 -23.76 -17.75 12.08
C LEU A 12 -22.62 -18.55 11.43
N GLU A 13 -21.36 -18.17 11.68
CA GLU A 13 -20.18 -18.86 11.15
C GLU A 13 -20.03 -20.28 11.70
N LYS A 14 -20.50 -20.55 12.92
CA LYS A 14 -20.56 -21.93 13.45
C LYS A 14 -21.57 -22.81 12.70
N VAL A 15 -22.69 -22.23 12.25
CA VAL A 15 -23.75 -22.97 11.54
C VAL A 15 -23.44 -23.09 10.05
N PHE A 16 -22.85 -22.04 9.46
CA PHE A 16 -22.46 -21.96 8.06
C PHE A 16 -20.96 -21.63 7.98
N PRO A 17 -20.08 -22.62 8.17
CA PRO A 17 -18.64 -22.38 8.17
C PRO A 17 -18.20 -21.90 6.79
N SER A 18 -17.81 -20.63 6.75
CA SER A 18 -17.07 -20.03 5.64
C SER A 18 -15.76 -20.78 5.45
N THR A 19 -15.27 -20.91 4.22
CA THR A 19 -13.86 -21.27 4.05
C THR A 19 -13.02 -20.06 4.44
N PRO A 20 -11.97 -20.21 5.27
CA PRO A 20 -11.11 -19.09 5.65
C PRO A 20 -10.56 -18.33 4.43
N GLN A 21 -10.36 -19.02 3.31
CA GLN A 21 -9.94 -18.40 2.05
C GLN A 21 -11.00 -17.44 1.48
N LEU A 22 -12.29 -17.77 1.55
CA LEU A 22 -13.35 -16.92 0.99
C LEU A 22 -13.50 -15.65 1.83
N THR A 23 -13.52 -15.76 3.16
CA THR A 23 -13.60 -14.59 4.05
C THR A 23 -12.40 -13.67 3.86
N SER A 24 -11.19 -14.23 3.77
CA SER A 24 -9.99 -13.44 3.50
C SER A 24 -10.03 -12.74 2.14
N GLN A 25 -10.58 -13.39 1.11
CA GLN A 25 -10.74 -12.78 -0.22
C GLN A 25 -11.75 -11.62 -0.21
N LEU A 26 -12.86 -11.75 0.54
CA LEU A 26 -13.85 -10.68 0.68
C LEU A 26 -13.24 -9.46 1.36
N VAL A 27 -12.57 -9.66 2.49
CA VAL A 27 -11.87 -8.59 3.22
C VAL A 27 -10.79 -7.93 2.35
N GLN A 28 -10.05 -8.70 1.56
CA GLN A 28 -9.07 -8.14 0.64
C GLN A 28 -9.73 -7.26 -0.43
N MET A 29 -10.84 -7.70 -1.03
CA MET A 29 -11.58 -6.90 -2.01
C MET A 29 -12.10 -5.59 -1.41
N GLU A 30 -12.58 -5.60 -0.17
CA GLU A 30 -13.03 -4.38 0.53
C GLU A 30 -11.87 -3.40 0.74
N ILE A 31 -10.72 -3.90 1.20
CA ILE A 31 -9.54 -3.09 1.46
C ILE A 31 -8.86 -2.62 0.17
N ASP A 32 -8.93 -3.38 -0.92
CA ASP A 32 -8.35 -3.03 -2.23
C ASP A 32 -8.91 -1.72 -2.82
N GLU A 33 -10.13 -1.32 -2.45
CA GLU A 33 -10.73 -0.06 -2.91
C GLU A 33 -10.13 1.20 -2.23
N ILE A 34 -9.43 1.05 -1.10
CA ILE A 34 -9.01 2.16 -0.24
C ILE A 34 -7.51 2.44 -0.43
N ASN A 35 -7.15 3.60 -0.96
CA ASN A 35 -5.75 3.96 -1.25
C ASN A 35 -5.22 5.10 -0.37
N ASP A 36 -6.05 5.66 0.51
CA ASP A 36 -5.65 6.70 1.44
C ASP A 36 -5.13 6.11 2.75
N GLU A 37 -3.96 6.57 3.19
CA GLU A 37 -3.30 6.06 4.39
C GLU A 37 -4.06 6.42 5.67
N GLN A 38 -4.69 7.60 5.73
CA GLN A 38 -5.46 8.03 6.90
C GLN A 38 -6.78 7.27 7.00
N GLU A 39 -7.42 6.97 5.86
CA GLU A 39 -8.60 6.10 5.83
C GLU A 39 -8.26 4.67 6.28
N LEU A 40 -7.13 4.12 5.84
CA LEU A 40 -6.68 2.79 6.27
C LEU A 40 -6.32 2.74 7.77
N GLU A 41 -5.68 3.79 8.29
CA GLU A 41 -5.39 3.93 9.73
C GLU A 41 -6.69 4.00 10.56
N LEU A 42 -7.65 4.80 10.11
CA LEU A 42 -8.96 4.89 10.76
C LEU A 42 -9.68 3.53 10.78
N ILE A 43 -9.65 2.78 9.68
CA ILE A 43 -10.27 1.45 9.59
C ILE A 43 -9.62 0.47 10.54
N HIS A 44 -8.28 0.44 10.60
CA HIS A 44 -7.56 -0.38 11.56
C HIS A 44 -8.02 -0.09 12.99
N ASP A 45 -8.06 1.19 13.37
CA ASP A 45 -8.38 1.59 14.75
C ASP A 45 -9.82 1.25 15.17
N VAL A 46 -10.80 1.35 14.25
CA VAL A 46 -12.20 1.04 14.55
C VAL A 46 -12.53 -0.46 14.47
N THR A 47 -11.70 -1.24 13.79
CA THR A 47 -11.88 -2.69 13.64
C THR A 47 -11.08 -3.50 14.65
N GLU A 48 -10.13 -2.88 15.36
CA GLU A 48 -9.36 -3.53 16.41
C GLU A 48 -10.28 -4.15 17.49
N GLY A 49 -10.19 -5.47 17.64
CA GLY A 49 -11.01 -6.23 18.60
C GLY A 49 -12.47 -6.48 18.18
N VAL A 50 -12.90 -5.97 17.02
CA VAL A 50 -14.24 -6.18 16.46
C VAL A 50 -14.20 -7.06 15.22
N ASP A 51 -13.29 -6.75 14.29
CA ASP A 51 -13.05 -7.51 13.06
C ASP A 51 -11.54 -7.68 12.87
N PRO A 52 -10.95 -8.76 13.41
CA PRO A 52 -9.51 -9.00 13.31
C PRO A 52 -9.02 -9.13 11.86
N LEU A 53 -9.85 -9.65 10.96
CA LEU A 53 -9.45 -9.85 9.56
C LEU A 53 -9.34 -8.50 8.85
N LEU A 54 -10.34 -7.63 9.02
CA LEU A 54 -10.34 -6.29 8.42
C LEU A 54 -9.28 -5.38 9.07
N SER A 55 -9.05 -5.52 10.37
CA SER A 55 -7.96 -4.85 11.10
C SER A 55 -6.58 -5.25 10.54
N ASP A 56 -6.33 -6.55 10.37
CA ASP A 56 -5.06 -7.02 9.83
C ASP A 56 -4.90 -6.61 8.36
N ALA A 57 -5.96 -6.68 7.55
CA ALA A 57 -5.92 -6.30 6.14
C ALA A 57 -5.66 -4.80 5.94
N SER A 58 -6.35 -3.93 6.67
CA SER A 58 -6.13 -2.47 6.62
C SER A 58 -4.71 -2.10 7.04
N LYS A 59 -4.18 -2.73 8.10
CA LYS A 59 -2.78 -2.57 8.52
C LYS A 59 -1.79 -3.04 7.45
N ASN A 60 -2.02 -4.21 6.88
CA ASN A 60 -1.14 -4.76 5.85
C ASN A 60 -1.16 -3.89 4.59
N LYS A 61 -2.32 -3.38 4.18
CA LYS A 61 -2.41 -2.44 3.05
C LYS A 61 -1.76 -1.10 3.37
N SER A 62 -1.97 -0.57 4.58
CA SER A 62 -1.26 0.62 5.06
C SER A 62 0.26 0.43 4.94
N LEU A 63 0.78 -0.75 5.29
CA LEU A 63 2.20 -1.10 5.13
C LEU A 63 2.63 -1.36 3.68
N GLU A 64 1.70 -1.72 2.79
CA GLU A 64 1.95 -1.89 1.36
C GLU A 64 2.05 -0.54 0.65
N ILE A 65 1.19 0.41 1.01
CA ILE A 65 1.27 1.79 0.54
C ILE A 65 2.31 2.61 1.33
N ALA A 66 2.71 2.14 2.52
CA ALA A 66 3.77 2.76 3.30
C ALA A 66 5.01 2.76 2.43
N GLY A 67 5.54 3.96 2.21
CA GLY A 67 6.52 4.24 1.18
C GLY A 67 6.22 5.58 0.53
N LYS A 68 6.77 6.66 1.07
CA LYS A 68 6.46 8.02 0.61
C LYS A 68 7.60 8.57 -0.23
N ASN A 69 7.34 8.80 -1.51
CA ASN A 69 8.24 9.54 -2.38
C ASN A 69 7.70 10.95 -2.57
N SER A 70 8.48 11.97 -2.22
CA SER A 70 8.02 13.35 -2.25
C SER A 70 9.11 14.31 -2.67
N ALA A 71 8.70 15.39 -3.33
CA ALA A 71 9.57 16.48 -3.73
C ALA A 71 8.92 17.82 -3.38
N GLY A 72 9.70 18.79 -2.94
CA GLY A 72 9.28 20.18 -2.88
C GLY A 72 9.36 20.83 -4.27
N ARG A 73 10.25 21.80 -4.45
CA ARG A 73 10.35 22.54 -5.73
C ARG A 73 11.29 21.84 -6.71
N ILE A 74 10.83 21.59 -7.94
CA ILE A 74 11.69 21.11 -9.02
C ILE A 74 11.68 22.14 -10.16
N THR A 75 12.86 22.63 -10.52
CA THR A 75 13.02 23.70 -11.52
C THR A 75 14.09 23.33 -12.54
N GLY A 76 13.84 23.66 -13.81
CA GLY A 76 14.77 23.45 -14.93
C GLY A 76 14.26 22.45 -15.97
N PRO A 77 14.92 22.34 -17.13
CA PRO A 77 14.51 21.44 -18.21
C PRO A 77 14.83 19.98 -17.86
N GLY A 78 13.95 19.05 -18.25
CA GLY A 78 14.20 17.63 -18.03
C GLY A 78 12.94 16.76 -17.87
N MET A 79 13.17 15.54 -17.38
CA MET A 79 12.13 14.56 -17.03
C MET A 79 12.24 14.22 -15.55
N VAL A 80 11.10 14.15 -14.87
CA VAL A 80 11.00 13.88 -13.44
C VAL A 80 10.08 12.69 -13.21
N ASN A 81 10.53 11.72 -12.41
CA ASN A 81 9.70 10.64 -11.89
C ASN A 81 9.75 10.65 -10.36
N ILE A 82 8.60 10.83 -9.72
CA ILE A 82 8.41 10.70 -8.27
C ILE A 82 7.56 9.45 -8.05
N GLY A 83 8.14 8.42 -7.45
CA GLY A 83 7.49 7.13 -7.33
C GLY A 83 8.48 5.98 -7.40
N ASN A 84 7.99 4.78 -7.18
CA ASN A 84 8.76 3.55 -7.26
C ASN A 84 8.82 3.04 -8.71
N SER A 85 9.98 2.56 -9.16
CA SER A 85 10.17 2.00 -10.50
C SER A 85 10.39 0.49 -10.43
N PHE A 86 9.55 -0.27 -11.14
CA PHE A 86 9.61 -1.74 -11.19
C PHE A 86 9.85 -2.21 -12.63
N LEU A 87 10.91 -2.99 -12.85
CA LEU A 87 11.22 -3.53 -14.18
C LEU A 87 10.77 -4.99 -14.29
N THR A 88 10.23 -5.36 -15.46
CA THR A 88 9.52 -6.62 -15.76
C THR A 88 10.33 -7.88 -15.43
N GLU A 89 11.67 -7.81 -15.44
CA GLU A 89 12.55 -8.94 -15.13
C GLU A 89 12.71 -9.21 -13.63
N SER A 90 12.27 -8.29 -12.78
CA SER A 90 12.55 -8.32 -11.32
C SER A 90 11.65 -9.27 -10.56
N PHE A 91 10.52 -9.69 -11.14
CA PHE A 91 9.44 -10.33 -10.40
C PHE A 91 8.78 -11.51 -11.12
N PRO A 92 9.51 -12.55 -11.53
CA PRO A 92 8.84 -13.76 -12.00
C PRO A 92 7.98 -14.43 -10.90
N ASN A 93 8.20 -14.14 -9.61
CA ASN A 93 7.50 -14.81 -8.48
C ASN A 93 7.32 -13.98 -7.17
N SER A 94 7.38 -12.65 -7.17
CA SER A 94 7.25 -11.89 -5.91
C SER A 94 5.80 -11.61 -5.52
N GLN A 95 5.44 -11.88 -4.27
CA GLN A 95 4.13 -11.51 -3.69
C GLN A 95 4.08 -10.04 -3.21
N GLY A 96 4.49 -9.12 -4.07
CA GLY A 96 4.64 -7.71 -3.71
C GLY A 96 5.95 -7.44 -2.96
N VAL A 97 6.53 -6.26 -3.20
CA VAL A 97 7.68 -5.77 -2.42
C VAL A 97 7.11 -4.79 -1.41
N ARG A 98 7.28 -5.09 -0.12
CA ARG A 98 7.02 -4.12 0.94
C ARG A 98 8.08 -3.02 0.87
N VAL A 99 7.67 -1.75 0.75
CA VAL A 99 8.60 -0.63 0.57
C VAL A 99 8.40 0.44 1.64
N ASP A 100 8.87 0.19 2.86
CA ASP A 100 8.78 1.16 3.96
C ASP A 100 9.69 2.41 3.81
N THR A 101 10.34 2.60 2.66
CA THR A 101 11.28 3.70 2.44
C THR A 101 10.56 5.02 2.17
N VAL A 102 10.92 6.06 2.91
CA VAL A 102 10.52 7.44 2.64
C VAL A 102 11.65 8.17 1.92
N ASN A 103 11.42 8.57 0.67
CA ASN A 103 12.33 9.42 -0.09
C ASN A 103 11.75 10.85 -0.14
N HIS A 104 12.56 11.83 0.27
CA HIS A 104 12.18 13.23 0.23
C HIS A 104 13.33 14.10 -0.28
N VAL A 105 12.98 15.12 -1.06
CA VAL A 105 13.90 16.19 -1.46
C VAL A 105 13.17 17.53 -1.41
N ASP A 106 13.78 18.52 -0.76
CA ASP A 106 13.18 19.85 -0.62
C ASP A 106 13.19 20.63 -1.94
N GLU A 107 14.31 20.59 -2.67
CA GLU A 107 14.50 21.34 -3.91
C GLU A 107 15.47 20.68 -4.88
N ILE A 108 15.12 20.70 -6.18
CA ILE A 108 15.97 20.27 -7.28
C ILE A 108 16.04 21.39 -8.32
N ASN A 109 17.26 21.73 -8.72
CA ASN A 109 17.53 22.73 -9.75
C ASN A 109 18.41 22.11 -10.85
N THR A 110 17.89 22.02 -12.07
CA THR A 110 18.63 21.50 -13.23
C THR A 110 19.00 22.65 -14.16
N ALA A 111 20.29 22.76 -14.49
CA ALA A 111 20.79 23.78 -15.42
C ALA A 111 20.68 23.34 -16.89
N GLU A 112 20.73 22.03 -17.13
CA GLU A 112 20.67 21.39 -18.45
C GLU A 112 19.59 20.29 -18.43
N PRO A 113 19.08 19.84 -19.60
CA PRO A 113 18.10 18.76 -19.68
C PRO A 113 18.54 17.52 -18.88
N SER A 114 17.86 17.27 -17.77
CA SER A 114 18.26 16.25 -16.78
C SER A 114 17.15 15.24 -16.51
N ARG A 115 17.53 14.05 -16.04
CA ARG A 115 16.60 13.02 -15.56
C ARG A 115 16.66 12.95 -14.05
N VAL A 116 15.53 13.13 -13.38
CA VAL A 116 15.39 13.11 -11.92
C VAL A 116 14.48 11.96 -11.51
N HIS A 117 14.95 11.07 -10.64
CA HIS A 117 14.13 10.04 -10.02
C HIS A 117 14.17 10.17 -8.51
N ILE A 118 13.00 10.21 -7.89
CA ILE A 118 12.82 10.25 -6.45
C ILE A 118 11.95 9.05 -6.08
N GLY A 119 12.61 8.01 -5.60
CA GLY A 119 12.00 6.75 -5.23
C GLY A 119 12.95 5.60 -5.41
N ASN A 120 12.46 4.41 -5.07
CA ASN A 120 13.24 3.20 -5.16
C ASN A 120 13.11 2.58 -6.56
N THR A 121 14.17 1.94 -7.04
CA THR A 121 14.18 1.18 -8.30
C THR A 121 14.50 -0.28 -8.02
N TRP A 122 13.71 -1.19 -8.57
CA TRP A 122 13.96 -2.64 -8.52
C TRP A 122 14.11 -3.21 -9.92
N GLY A 123 15.18 -3.99 -10.10
CA GLY A 123 15.60 -4.53 -11.39
C GLY A 123 16.77 -3.76 -12.02
N GLY A 124 17.27 -4.29 -13.14
CA GLY A 124 18.41 -3.77 -13.89
C GLY A 124 18.17 -2.44 -14.61
N LYS A 125 18.62 -2.33 -15.87
CA LYS A 125 18.65 -1.08 -16.65
C LYS A 125 17.25 -0.45 -16.82
N GLY A 126 16.92 0.61 -16.07
CA GLY A 126 15.66 1.35 -16.20
C GLY A 126 15.65 2.68 -15.45
N PHE A 127 14.85 3.63 -15.97
CA PHE A 127 14.91 5.11 -15.79
C PHE A 127 16.25 5.76 -16.18
N TRP A 128 17.35 5.16 -15.75
CA TRP A 128 18.72 5.64 -15.93
C TRP A 128 19.34 5.27 -17.28
N ASP A 129 18.64 4.46 -18.07
CA ASP A 129 18.98 4.08 -19.45
C ASP A 129 18.10 4.82 -20.44
#